data_AF-A0A645DSU7-F1
#
_entry.id   AF-A0A645DSU7-F1
#
_cell.length_a   1.000
_cell.length_b   1.000
_cell.length_c   1.000
_cell.angle_alpha   90.00
_cell.angle_beta   90.00
_cell.angle_gamma   90.00
#
_symmetry.space_group_name_H-M   'P 1'
#
loop_
_entity.id
_entity.type
_entity.pdbx_description
1 polymer ?
#
loop_
_entity_poly.entity_id
_entity_poly.type
_entity_poly.pdbx_seq_one_letter_code
_entity_poly.pdbx_strand_id
1 'polypeptide(L)'
;MAINSNLGRNYFENNAKQATNLASISKTVVRNFILPIPSFNEQEIIVQKVNEFAVFFDELKSEIQNTKYKIADMLQTILMQFLGKEYTNVINVEIKPKDVIFVQRDIKYDDNTTLMELIDLLKEHVKLHSEDLWKM
;
A
#
# COMPACT_ATOMS: atom_id res chain seq x y z
N MET A 1 -0.82 5.45 28.31
CA MET A 1 -2.08 4.80 27.92
C MET A 1 -3.26 5.78 27.86
N ALA A 2 -3.54 6.54 28.92
CA ALA A 2 -4.68 7.48 28.95
C ALA A 2 -4.66 8.59 27.88
N ILE A 3 -3.49 9.12 27.53
CA ILE A 3 -3.35 10.17 26.49
C ILE A 3 -3.75 9.67 25.09
N ASN A 4 -3.36 8.43 24.74
CA ASN A 4 -3.69 7.83 23.43
C ASN A 4 -5.06 7.14 23.42
N SER A 5 -5.77 7.13 24.55
CA SER A 5 -7.15 6.65 24.60
C SER A 5 -8.09 7.66 23.91
N ASN A 6 -9.27 7.19 23.51
CA ASN A 6 -10.30 8.06 22.92
C ASN A 6 -10.65 9.25 23.83
N LEU A 7 -10.60 9.08 25.15
CA LEU A 7 -10.86 10.15 26.11
C LEU A 7 -9.80 11.25 26.01
N GLY A 8 -8.53 10.88 25.97
CA GLY A 8 -7.42 11.83 25.80
C GLY A 8 -7.44 12.50 24.44
N ARG A 9 -7.62 11.72 23.36
CA ARG A 9 -7.72 12.22 21.99
C ARG A 9 -8.84 13.24 21.83
N ASN A 10 -10.06 12.91 22.25
CA ASN A 10 -11.21 13.81 22.16
C ASN A 10 -10.99 15.10 22.97
N TYR A 11 -10.39 15.00 24.16
CA TYR A 11 -10.07 16.18 24.97
C TYR A 11 -9.11 17.12 24.24
N PHE A 12 -8.03 16.58 23.67
CA PHE A 12 -7.03 17.39 22.97
C PHE A 12 -7.54 17.93 21.64
N GLU A 13 -8.31 17.17 20.89
CA GLU A 13 -8.91 17.61 19.62
C GLU A 13 -9.88 18.77 19.85
N ASN A 14 -10.72 18.71 20.89
CA ASN A 14 -11.68 19.77 21.21
C ASN A 14 -11.04 21.04 21.76
N ASN A 15 -9.85 20.95 22.38
CA ASN A 15 -9.17 22.09 22.99
C ASN A 15 -7.97 22.59 22.15
N ALA A 16 -7.66 21.94 21.03
CA ALA A 16 -6.63 22.39 20.11
C ALA A 16 -7.13 23.57 19.27
N LYS A 17 -6.26 24.55 19.04
CA LYS A 17 -6.50 25.62 18.08
C LYS A 17 -6.09 25.12 16.70
N GLN A 18 -7.05 24.96 15.79
CA GLN A 18 -6.80 24.56 14.41
C GLN A 18 -6.73 25.79 13.49
N ALA A 19 -5.66 25.87 12.70
CA ALA A 19 -5.52 26.67 11.50
C ALA A 19 -5.30 25.72 10.31
N THR A 20 -5.51 26.21 9.08
CA THR A 20 -5.57 25.40 7.84
C THR A 20 -4.44 24.39 7.63
N ASN A 21 -3.22 24.67 8.12
CA ASN A 21 -2.08 23.75 8.05
C ASN A 21 -1.43 23.44 9.42
N LEU A 22 -1.97 23.96 10.53
CA LEU A 22 -1.35 23.85 11.85
C LEU A 22 -2.41 23.67 12.93
N ALA A 23 -2.28 22.60 13.70
CA ALA A 23 -2.96 22.48 14.99
C ALA A 23 -1.96 22.77 16.10
N SER A 24 -2.33 23.63 17.04
CA SER A 24 -1.51 23.92 18.22
C SER A 24 -2.30 23.73 19.50
N ILE A 25 -1.65 23.25 20.55
CA ILE A 25 -2.25 23.09 21.87
C ILE A 25 -1.44 23.84 22.91
N SER A 26 -2.14 24.55 23.80
CA SER A 26 -1.45 25.33 24.84
C SER A 26 -0.95 24.41 25.95
N LYS A 27 0.20 24.75 26.55
CA LYS A 27 0.74 24.04 27.71
C LYS A 27 -0.25 23.96 28.87
N THR A 28 -1.09 25.00 29.02
CA THR A 28 -2.14 25.08 30.03
C THR A 28 -3.20 24.01 29.81
N VAL A 29 -3.67 23.82 28.57
CA VAL A 29 -4.63 22.76 28.23
C VAL A 29 -4.04 21.39 28.52
N VAL A 30 -2.77 21.16 28.16
CA VAL A 30 -2.11 19.87 28.44
C VAL A 30 -2.04 19.57 29.94
N ARG A 31 -1.72 20.57 30.77
CA ARG A 31 -1.66 20.43 32.22
C ARG A 31 -3.03 20.21 32.88
N ASN A 32 -4.09 20.72 32.26
CA ASN A 32 -5.44 20.62 32.79
C ASN A 32 -6.13 19.29 32.43
N PHE A 33 -5.45 18.41 31.67
CA PHE A 33 -5.99 17.10 31.35
C PHE A 33 -6.08 16.23 32.61
N ILE A 34 -7.30 15.84 32.98
CA ILE A 34 -7.56 15.00 34.15
C ILE A 34 -7.21 13.55 33.81
N LEU A 35 -6.26 13.00 34.55
CA LEU A 35 -5.82 11.61 34.43
C LEU A 35 -6.33 10.80 35.62
N PRO A 36 -7.15 9.76 35.41
CA PRO A 36 -7.42 8.79 36.47
C PRO A 36 -6.15 7.97 36.69
N ILE A 37 -5.54 8.11 37.88
CA ILE A 37 -4.34 7.37 38.25
C ILE A 37 -4.77 6.21 39.17
N PRO A 38 -4.71 4.95 38.71
CA PRO A 38 -5.04 3.79 39.54
C PRO A 38 -3.90 3.50 40.53
N SER A 39 -4.06 2.50 41.39
CA SER A 39 -3.00 2.10 42.33
C SER A 39 -1.75 1.60 41.58
N PHE A 40 -0.57 1.66 42.20
CA PHE A 40 0.68 1.29 41.54
C PHE A 40 0.65 -0.14 40.99
N ASN A 41 0.13 -1.08 41.78
CA ASN A 41 -0.01 -2.48 41.36
C ASN A 41 -0.92 -2.63 40.13
N GLU A 42 -2.05 -1.90 40.09
CA GLU A 42 -2.93 -1.90 38.92
C GLU A 42 -2.27 -1.27 37.69
N GLN A 43 -1.44 -0.22 37.87
CA GLN A 43 -0.68 0.38 36.78
C GLN A 43 0.27 -0.64 36.13
N GLU A 44 0.99 -1.43 36.92
CA GLU A 44 1.87 -2.49 36.40
C GLU A 44 1.10 -3.55 35.63
N ILE A 45 -0.02 -4.04 36.18
CA ILE A 45 -0.88 -5.03 35.53
C ILE A 45 -1.41 -4.51 34.19
N ILE A 46 -1.88 -3.25 34.17
CA ILE A 46 -2.41 -2.62 32.95
C ILE A 46 -1.30 -2.51 31.89
N VAL A 47 -0.12 -2.04 32.26
CA VAL A 47 1.00 -1.90 31.32
C VAL A 47 1.42 -3.26 30.76
N GLN A 48 1.52 -4.28 31.62
CA GLN A 48 1.83 -5.64 31.19
C GLN A 48 0.82 -6.14 30.16
N LYS A 49 -0.48 -6.01 30.43
CA LYS A 49 -1.54 -6.47 29.52
C LYS A 49 -1.52 -5.75 28.17
N VAL A 50 -1.24 -4.45 28.16
CA VAL A 50 -1.10 -3.70 26.91
C VAL A 50 0.09 -4.18 26.09
N ASN A 51 1.21 -4.45 26.74
CA ASN A 51 2.40 -4.95 26.06
C ASN A 51 2.15 -6.35 25.49
N GLU A 52 1.49 -7.24 26.25
CA GLU A 52 1.07 -8.56 25.77
C GLU A 52 0.21 -8.44 24.49
N PHE A 53 -0.77 -7.54 24.48
CA PHE A 53 -1.59 -7.31 23.30
C PHE A 53 -0.81 -6.69 22.14
N ALA A 54 0.11 -5.75 22.40
CA ALA A 54 0.91 -5.13 21.35
C ALA A 54 1.76 -6.18 20.61
N VAL A 55 2.42 -7.07 21.36
CA VAL A 55 3.20 -8.18 20.79
C VAL A 55 2.31 -9.09 19.95
N PHE A 56 1.16 -9.50 20.50
CA PHE A 56 0.21 -10.35 19.78
C PHE A 56 -0.29 -9.73 18.46
N PHE A 57 -0.56 -8.41 18.45
CA PHE A 57 -0.96 -7.72 17.23
C PHE A 57 0.17 -7.64 16.20
N ASP A 58 1.41 -7.49 16.63
CA ASP A 58 2.55 -7.44 15.71
C ASP A 58 2.85 -8.82 15.12
N GLU A 59 2.69 -9.89 15.89
CA GLU A 59 2.73 -11.28 15.38
C GLU A 59 1.65 -11.51 14.31
N LEU A 60 0.40 -11.15 14.59
CA LEU A 60 -0.70 -11.28 13.62
C LEU A 60 -0.45 -10.49 12.33
N LYS A 61 0.05 -9.25 12.45
CA LYS A 61 0.39 -8.44 11.27
C LYS A 61 1.48 -9.11 10.43
N SER A 62 2.51 -9.66 11.09
CA SER A 62 3.59 -10.39 10.42
C SER A 62 3.05 -11.62 9.68
N GLU A 63 2.16 -12.39 10.31
CA GLU A 63 1.54 -13.57 9.69
C GLU A 63 0.71 -13.20 8.44
N ILE A 64 -0.08 -12.13 8.52
CA ILE A 64 -0.85 -11.61 7.38
C ILE A 64 0.09 -11.17 6.25
N GLN A 65 1.17 -10.45 6.56
CA GLN A 65 2.15 -10.04 5.55
C GLN A 65 2.83 -11.24 4.90
N ASN A 66 3.27 -12.21 5.68
CA ASN A 66 3.89 -13.44 5.17
C ASN A 66 2.94 -14.21 4.26
N THR A 67 1.65 -14.28 4.61
CA THR A 67 0.63 -14.91 3.78
C THR A 67 0.46 -14.18 2.45
N LYS A 68 0.44 -12.85 2.46
CA LYS A 68 0.39 -12.05 1.22
C LYS A 68 1.61 -12.30 0.33
N TYR A 69 2.81 -12.34 0.90
CA TYR A 69 4.03 -12.63 0.14
C TYR A 69 4.00 -14.04 -0.46
N LYS A 70 3.58 -15.05 0.30
CA LYS A 70 3.43 -16.43 -0.19
C LYS A 70 2.43 -16.53 -1.34
N ILE A 71 1.29 -15.84 -1.25
CA ILE A 71 0.30 -15.83 -2.34
C ILE A 71 0.91 -15.20 -3.60
N ALA A 72 1.61 -14.07 -3.47
CA ALA A 72 2.26 -13.42 -4.60
C ALA A 72 3.33 -14.32 -5.26
N ASP A 73 4.14 -14.98 -4.45
CA ASP A 73 5.16 -15.92 -4.91
C ASP A 73 4.55 -17.14 -5.62
N MET A 74 3.51 -17.74 -5.02
CA MET A 74 2.75 -18.84 -5.63
C MET A 74 2.13 -18.45 -6.97
N LEU A 75 1.53 -17.26 -7.05
CA LEU A 75 0.99 -16.75 -8.32
C LEU A 75 2.09 -16.58 -9.36
N GLN A 76 3.25 -16.04 -8.97
CA GLN A 76 4.39 -15.92 -9.88
C GLN A 76 4.88 -17.29 -10.36
N THR A 77 4.96 -18.30 -9.49
CA THR A 77 5.37 -19.65 -9.89
C THR A 77 4.37 -20.30 -10.84
N ILE A 78 3.07 -20.16 -10.56
CA ILE A 78 1.99 -20.65 -11.43
C ILE A 78 2.10 -19.97 -12.80
N LEU A 79 2.22 -18.64 -12.84
CA LEU A 79 2.37 -17.90 -14.09
C LEU A 79 3.61 -18.34 -14.87
N MET A 80 4.77 -18.51 -14.22
CA MET A 80 5.98 -19.03 -14.85
C MET A 80 5.79 -20.45 -15.38
N GLN A 81 5.05 -21.31 -14.68
CA GLN A 81 4.76 -22.68 -15.12
C GLN A 81 3.84 -22.69 -16.33
N PHE A 82 2.81 -21.84 -16.34
CA PHE A 82 1.82 -21.77 -17.42
C PHE A 82 2.35 -21.08 -18.68
N LEU A 83 3.09 -19.98 -18.53
CA LEU A 83 3.59 -19.18 -19.65
C LEU A 83 4.96 -19.66 -20.16
N GLY A 84 5.63 -20.55 -19.42
CA GLY A 84 7.02 -20.93 -19.70
C GLY A 84 8.00 -19.80 -19.35
N LYS A 85 9.31 -20.11 -19.32
CA LYS A 85 10.35 -19.12 -19.04
C LYS A 85 10.46 -18.12 -20.20
N GLU A 86 9.68 -17.05 -20.16
CA GLU A 86 10.01 -15.88 -20.96
C GLU A 86 11.12 -15.10 -20.27
N TYR A 87 12.31 -15.14 -20.89
CA TYR A 87 13.43 -14.28 -20.53
C TYR A 87 13.06 -12.85 -20.91
N THR A 88 12.33 -12.14 -20.05
CA THR A 88 12.34 -10.67 -20.12
C THR A 88 13.74 -10.23 -19.73
N ASN A 89 14.59 -10.04 -20.73
CA ASN A 89 15.81 -9.25 -20.60
C ASN A 89 15.35 -7.84 -20.21
N VAL A 90 15.34 -7.57 -18.91
CA VAL A 90 15.19 -6.22 -18.39
C VAL A 90 16.49 -5.51 -18.73
N ILE A 91 16.52 -4.81 -19.85
CA ILE A 91 17.60 -3.89 -20.19
C ILE A 91 17.52 -2.79 -19.12
N ASN A 92 18.49 -2.77 -18.21
CA ASN A 92 18.66 -1.67 -17.27
C ASN A 92 19.01 -0.41 -18.07
N VAL A 93 18.00 0.39 -18.41
CA VAL A 93 18.23 1.75 -18.88
C VAL A 93 18.38 2.62 -17.64
N GLU A 94 19.60 3.09 -17.38
CA GLU A 94 19.88 4.10 -16.37
C GLU A 94 19.08 5.37 -16.69
N ILE A 95 18.09 5.68 -15.87
CA ILE A 95 17.25 6.87 -16.04
C ILE A 95 17.98 8.07 -15.41
N LYS A 96 18.59 8.93 -16.23
CA LYS A 96 18.82 10.34 -15.85
C LYS A 96 17.51 11.12 -15.98
N PRO A 97 17.18 12.02 -15.05
CA PRO A 97 15.85 12.61 -14.98
C PRO A 97 15.69 13.67 -16.08
N LYS A 98 14.52 13.60 -16.74
CA LYS A 98 14.02 14.46 -17.83
C LYS A 98 14.58 14.13 -19.21
N ASP A 99 13.86 13.26 -19.93
CA ASP A 99 13.06 13.67 -21.09
C ASP A 99 12.08 12.53 -21.41
N VAL A 100 10.89 12.87 -21.89
CA VAL A 100 9.79 11.91 -22.17
C VAL A 100 10.21 11.00 -23.32
N ILE A 101 10.50 9.73 -23.03
CA ILE A 101 10.83 8.72 -24.05
C ILE A 101 9.54 8.11 -24.59
N PHE A 102 9.15 8.47 -25.82
CA PHE A 102 8.16 7.70 -26.58
C PHE A 102 8.79 6.35 -26.95
N VAL A 103 8.38 5.29 -26.28
CA VAL A 103 8.85 3.93 -26.58
C VAL A 103 8.16 3.47 -27.87
N GLN A 104 8.82 3.61 -29.02
CA GLN A 104 8.44 2.86 -30.20
C GLN A 104 8.75 1.39 -29.95
N ARG A 105 7.70 0.57 -29.88
CA ARG A 105 7.80 -0.89 -29.82
C ARG A 105 7.90 -1.40 -31.25
N ASP A 106 9.04 -1.95 -31.63
CA ASP A 106 9.13 -2.76 -32.86
C ASP A 106 8.48 -4.12 -32.58
N ILE A 107 7.23 -4.28 -33.00
CA ILE A 107 6.50 -5.54 -32.87
C ILE A 107 6.95 -6.43 -34.04
N LYS A 108 7.80 -7.43 -33.75
CA LYS A 108 8.17 -8.45 -34.73
C LYS A 108 7.22 -9.64 -34.58
N TYR A 109 6.28 -9.78 -35.52
CA TYR A 109 5.31 -10.87 -35.53
C TYR A 109 5.94 -12.16 -36.06
N ASP A 110 5.64 -13.29 -35.41
CA ASP A 110 5.98 -14.64 -35.88
C ASP A 110 4.89 -15.15 -36.83
N ASP A 111 5.29 -15.68 -37.97
CA ASP A 111 4.43 -16.02 -39.12
C ASP A 111 3.47 -17.20 -38.82
N ASN A 112 3.60 -17.86 -37.67
CA ASN A 112 2.77 -19.00 -37.26
C ASN A 112 1.60 -18.64 -36.33
N THR A 113 1.29 -17.36 -36.14
CA THR A 113 0.20 -16.96 -35.25
C THR A 113 -1.16 -17.08 -35.95
N THR A 114 -1.93 -18.15 -35.69
CA THR A 114 -3.26 -18.45 -36.27
C THR A 114 -4.40 -17.56 -35.74
N LEU A 115 -4.15 -16.29 -35.45
CA LEU A 115 -5.17 -15.33 -35.00
C LEU A 115 -5.27 -14.17 -36.00
N MET A 116 -5.68 -14.53 -37.23
CA MET A 116 -5.99 -13.60 -38.33
C MET A 116 -7.04 -12.56 -37.91
N GLU A 117 -8.00 -12.96 -37.08
CA GLU A 117 -9.09 -12.09 -36.60
C GLU A 117 -8.60 -10.88 -35.78
N LEU A 118 -7.55 -11.06 -34.98
CA LEU A 118 -7.02 -9.99 -34.12
C LEU A 118 -6.15 -9.00 -34.90
N ILE A 119 -5.43 -9.51 -35.92
CA ILE A 119 -4.61 -8.68 -36.82
C ILE A 119 -5.50 -7.84 -37.73
N ASP A 120 -6.60 -8.41 -38.24
CA ASP A 120 -7.56 -7.68 -39.07
C ASP A 120 -8.31 -6.61 -38.27
N LEU A 121 -8.72 -6.93 -37.03
CA LEU A 121 -9.30 -5.95 -36.10
C LEU A 121 -8.31 -4.81 -35.75
N LEU A 122 -7.02 -5.12 -35.56
CA LEU A 122 -5.99 -4.12 -35.28
C LEU A 122 -5.65 -3.25 -36.50
N LYS A 123 -5.73 -3.80 -37.72
CA LYS A 123 -5.55 -3.07 -38.99
C LYS A 123 -6.74 -2.17 -39.33
N GLU A 124 -7.95 -2.60 -39.00
CA GLU A 124 -9.16 -1.80 -39.20
C GLU A 124 -9.26 -0.68 -38.17
N HIS A 125 -8.85 -0.95 -36.92
CA HIS A 125 -8.85 0.00 -35.81
C HIS A 125 -7.44 0.44 -35.38
N VAL A 126 -6.59 0.87 -36.33
CA VAL A 126 -5.25 1.45 -36.05
C VAL A 126 -5.28 2.68 -35.12
N LYS A 127 -6.46 3.10 -34.65
CA LYS A 127 -6.66 4.15 -33.64
C LYS A 127 -7.51 3.70 -32.45
N LEU A 128 -7.55 2.41 -32.10
CA LEU A 128 -8.17 2.03 -30.83
C LEU A 128 -7.29 2.56 -29.69
N HIS A 129 -7.74 3.65 -29.08
CA HIS A 129 -7.02 4.33 -28.02
C HIS A 129 -7.12 3.48 -26.76
N SER A 130 -6.05 3.40 -25.98
CA SER A 130 -5.98 2.62 -24.74
C SER A 130 -7.04 2.98 -23.69
N GLU A 131 -7.75 4.10 -23.85
CA GLU A 131 -8.83 4.55 -22.97
C GLU A 131 -10.15 3.80 -23.22
N ASP A 132 -10.37 3.28 -24.44
CA ASP A 132 -11.62 2.60 -24.81
C ASP A 132 -11.70 1.18 -24.22
N LEU A 133 -10.55 0.58 -23.87
CA LEU A 133 -10.45 -0.77 -23.31
C LEU A 133 -10.87 -0.87 -21.84
N TRP A 134 -10.96 0.26 -21.12
CA TRP A 134 -11.27 0.27 -19.67
C TRP A 134 -12.67 0.76 -19.34
N LYS A 135 -13.47 1.11 -20.36
CA LYS A 135 -14.85 1.58 -20.20
C LYS A 135 -15.92 0.55 -20.57
N MET A 136 -15.54 -0.69 -20.89
CA MET A 136 -16.47 -1.82 -20.99
C MET A 136 -16.55 -2.58 -19.67
#